data_AF-A0A9D6JFD3-F1
#
_entry.id   AF-A0A9D6JFD3-F1
#
_cell.length_a   1.000
_cell.length_b   1.000
_cell.length_c   1.000
_cell.angle_alpha   90.00
_cell.angle_beta   90.00
_cell.angle_gamma   90.00
#
_symmetry.space_group_name_H-M   'P 1'
#
loop_
_entity.id
_entity.type
_entity.pdbx_description
1 polymer ?
#
loop_
_entity_poly.entity_id
_entity_poly.type
_entity_poly.pdbx_seq_one_letter_code
_entity_poly.pdbx_strand_id
1 'polypeptide(L)'
;MSARRGLATALHPDYLRRLGFFREFTPPELRRLAALAGLRSYRDGELVGTEGTRKQRRSLYVVLQGELQYVKRVRGEHATILLTLRPGDVGGFLTFFSDDPSPVSVRSVGRSRVFEIGRREFQGLMADHPSLAAKVLQALLRATVARLDVLLGQVAATSAWVLEMEQHLQALPLTQK
;
A
#
# COMPACT_ATOMS: atom_id res chain seq x y z
N MET A 1 16.07 3.89 25.11
CA MET A 1 15.41 5.23 25.07
C MET A 1 15.28 5.85 23.67
N SER A 2 16.04 5.43 22.64
CA SER A 2 15.99 6.02 21.27
C SER A 2 14.70 5.73 20.48
N ALA A 3 14.12 4.53 20.60
CA ALA A 3 12.95 4.13 19.81
C ALA A 3 11.68 4.96 20.11
N ARG A 4 11.41 5.33 21.36
CA ARG A 4 10.21 6.12 21.74
C ARG A 4 10.24 7.56 21.21
N ARG A 5 11.41 8.22 21.11
CA ARG A 5 11.51 9.57 20.51
C ARG A 5 11.24 9.54 19.01
N GLY A 6 11.78 8.56 18.28
CA GLY A 6 11.53 8.42 16.85
C GLY A 6 10.07 8.12 16.50
N LEU A 7 9.32 7.50 17.41
CA LEU A 7 7.88 7.21 17.26
C LEU A 7 7.03 8.49 17.41
N ALA A 8 7.32 9.33 18.40
CA ALA A 8 6.63 10.61 18.60
C ALA A 8 6.87 11.59 17.44
N THR A 9 8.09 11.64 16.90
CA THR A 9 8.41 12.48 15.73
C THR A 9 7.70 12.02 14.45
N ALA A 10 7.51 10.70 14.27
CA ALA A 10 6.89 10.14 13.07
C ALA A 10 5.38 10.38 12.97
N LEU A 11 4.72 10.70 14.09
CA LEU A 11 3.31 11.11 14.12
C LEU A 11 3.15 12.64 14.21
N HIS A 12 4.25 13.39 14.17
CA HIS A 12 4.18 14.84 14.19
C HIS A 12 3.50 15.38 12.93
N PRO A 13 2.55 16.33 13.03
CA PRO A 13 1.83 16.86 11.87
C PRO A 13 2.74 17.37 10.75
N ASP A 14 3.84 18.04 11.09
CA ASP A 14 4.78 18.56 10.08
C ASP A 14 5.49 17.47 9.27
N TYR A 15 5.72 16.32 9.88
CA TYR A 15 6.28 15.17 9.19
C TYR A 15 5.21 14.50 8.31
N LEU A 16 4.03 14.24 8.87
CA LEU A 16 2.93 13.60 8.13
C LEU A 16 2.56 14.41 6.88
N ARG A 17 2.44 15.73 6.98
CA ARG A 17 2.07 16.61 5.84
C ARG A 17 3.02 16.53 4.64
N ARG A 18 4.28 16.11 4.83
CA ARG A 18 5.24 15.92 3.73
C ARG A 18 4.98 14.65 2.92
N LEU A 19 4.19 13.73 3.45
CA LEU A 19 3.86 12.47 2.81
C LEU A 19 2.64 12.63 1.89
N GLY A 20 2.70 12.01 0.71
CA GLY A 20 1.71 12.20 -0.35
C GLY A 20 0.26 12.04 0.10
N PHE A 21 -0.04 11.00 0.88
CA PHE A 21 -1.39 10.75 1.42
C PHE A 21 -1.94 11.89 2.27
N PHE A 22 -1.08 12.55 3.05
CA PHE A 22 -1.48 13.54 4.07
C PHE A 22 -1.36 15.00 3.60
N ARG A 23 -0.94 15.24 2.35
CA ARG A 23 -0.55 16.56 1.85
C ARG A 23 -1.65 17.63 1.96
N GLU A 24 -2.92 17.22 1.88
CA GLU A 24 -4.07 18.14 1.91
C GLU A 24 -4.68 18.29 3.30
N PHE A 25 -4.16 17.59 4.32
CA PHE A 25 -4.70 17.62 5.67
C PHE A 25 -4.15 18.80 6.46
N THR A 26 -5.02 19.46 7.21
CA THR A 26 -4.66 20.59 8.07
C THR A 26 -3.97 20.09 9.34
N PRO A 27 -3.15 20.92 10.02
CA PRO A 27 -2.49 20.49 11.26
C PRO A 27 -3.45 20.01 12.37
N PRO A 28 -4.65 20.61 12.58
CA PRO A 28 -5.65 20.07 13.50
C PRO A 28 -6.19 18.68 13.09
N GLU A 29 -6.44 18.47 11.80
CA GLU A 29 -6.88 17.17 11.26
C GLU A 29 -5.81 16.10 11.45
N LEU A 30 -4.55 16.42 11.16
CA LEU A 30 -3.41 15.52 11.34
C LEU A 30 -3.21 15.15 12.81
N ARG A 31 -3.36 16.10 13.74
CA ARG A 31 -3.32 15.81 15.19
C ARG A 31 -4.42 14.83 15.59
N ARG A 32 -5.62 15.00 15.05
CA ARG A 32 -6.75 14.10 15.34
C ARG A 32 -6.54 12.71 14.76
N LEU A 33 -6.07 12.61 13.53
CA LEU A 33 -5.69 11.34 12.90
C LEU A 33 -4.56 10.65 13.69
N ALA A 34 -3.54 11.38 14.12
CA ALA A 34 -2.45 10.85 14.94
C ALA A 34 -2.91 10.33 16.30
N ALA A 35 -3.95 10.94 16.90
CA ALA A 35 -4.52 10.47 18.16
C ALA A 35 -5.33 9.17 18.02
N LEU A 36 -5.92 8.92 16.84
CA LEU A 36 -6.69 7.72 16.54
C LEU A 36 -5.83 6.57 16.00
N ALA A 37 -4.64 6.88 15.49
CA ALA A 37 -3.81 5.93 14.78
C ALA A 37 -2.87 5.13 15.68
N GLY A 38 -2.67 3.88 15.31
CA GLY A 38 -1.57 3.06 15.80
C GLY A 38 -0.30 3.31 14.99
N LEU A 39 0.85 3.20 15.64
CA LEU A 39 2.14 3.15 14.96
C LEU A 39 2.68 1.72 15.03
N ARG A 40 2.80 1.06 13.88
CA ARG A 40 3.39 -0.28 13.79
C ARG A 40 4.78 -0.22 13.17
N SER A 41 5.64 -1.11 13.65
CA SER A 41 6.98 -1.32 13.12
C SER A 41 7.13 -2.77 12.69
N TYR A 42 7.82 -2.98 11.58
CA TYR A 42 8.12 -4.29 11.03
C TYR A 42 9.63 -4.44 10.86
N ARG A 43 10.15 -5.62 11.16
CA ARG A 43 11.53 -6.02 10.85
C ARG A 43 11.66 -6.33 9.37
N ASP A 44 12.89 -6.39 8.88
CA ASP A 44 13.14 -6.82 7.50
C ASP A 44 12.56 -8.22 7.26
N GLY A 45 11.88 -8.39 6.14
CA GLY A 45 11.20 -9.63 5.75
C GLY A 45 9.91 -9.95 6.54
N GLU A 46 9.56 -9.20 7.59
CA GLU A 46 8.38 -9.49 8.40
C GLU A 46 7.09 -9.32 7.59
N LEU A 47 6.17 -10.29 7.73
CA LEU A 47 4.88 -10.28 7.06
C LEU A 47 3.91 -9.32 7.74
N VAL A 48 3.44 -8.34 6.98
CA VAL A 48 2.31 -7.46 7.35
C VAL A 48 0.98 -8.18 7.10
N GLY A 49 0.93 -8.99 6.04
CA GLY A 49 -0.22 -9.79 5.66
C GLY A 49 0.18 -10.99 4.81
N THR A 50 -0.69 -11.99 4.71
CA THR A 50 -0.40 -13.27 4.04
C THR A 50 -1.48 -13.59 3.03
N GLU A 51 -1.08 -13.93 1.81
CA GLU A 51 -1.99 -14.39 0.77
C GLU A 51 -2.90 -15.53 1.27
N GLY A 52 -4.19 -15.48 0.89
CA GLY A 52 -5.17 -16.51 1.22
C GLY A 52 -5.64 -16.53 2.68
N THR A 53 -5.10 -15.67 3.55
CA THR A 53 -5.55 -15.61 4.95
C THR A 53 -6.67 -14.61 5.16
N ARG A 54 -7.64 -14.98 6.01
CA ARG A 54 -8.64 -14.06 6.60
C ARG A 54 -8.27 -13.60 8.01
N LYS A 55 -7.27 -14.22 8.64
CA LYS A 55 -6.92 -14.03 10.06
C LYS A 55 -6.01 -12.81 10.30
N GLN A 56 -5.69 -12.03 9.27
CA GLN A 56 -4.81 -10.87 9.38
C GLN A 56 -5.56 -9.61 9.87
N ARG A 57 -4.82 -8.61 10.33
CA ARG A 57 -5.39 -7.32 10.74
C ARG A 57 -5.99 -6.64 9.52
N ARG A 58 -7.22 -6.13 9.68
CA ARG A 58 -7.92 -5.34 8.66
C ARG A 58 -7.79 -3.87 9.02
N SER A 59 -6.75 -3.24 8.51
CA SER A 59 -6.42 -1.84 8.76
C SER A 59 -6.03 -1.15 7.45
N LEU A 60 -6.32 0.15 7.38
CA LEU A 60 -5.66 1.04 6.44
C LEU A 60 -4.32 1.42 7.04
N TYR A 61 -3.28 1.50 6.22
CA TYR A 61 -1.99 1.98 6.68
C TYR A 61 -1.29 2.84 5.65
N VAL A 62 -0.53 3.80 6.14
CA VAL A 62 0.35 4.66 5.33
C VAL A 62 1.78 4.40 5.75
N VAL A 63 2.65 4.11 4.78
CA VAL A 63 4.08 3.90 5.06
C VAL A 63 4.68 5.23 5.52
N LEU A 64 5.34 5.22 6.67
CA LEU A 64 6.09 6.37 7.18
C LEU A 64 7.57 6.21 6.84
N GLN A 65 8.11 5.02 7.05
CA GLN A 65 9.51 4.71 6.78
C GLN A 65 9.65 3.31 6.21
N GLY A 66 10.67 3.13 5.38
CA GLY A 66 11.00 1.84 4.76
C GLY A 66 10.08 1.56 3.59
N GLU A 67 10.00 0.30 3.18
CA GLU A 67 9.17 -0.14 2.08
C GLU A 67 8.33 -1.35 2.49
N LEU A 68 7.14 -1.47 1.89
CA LEU A 68 6.32 -2.68 1.96
C LEU A 68 6.09 -3.21 0.54
N GLN A 69 6.33 -4.50 0.32
CA GLN A 69 6.11 -5.14 -0.97
C GLN A 69 4.89 -6.04 -0.93
N TYR A 70 4.02 -5.86 -1.93
CA TYR A 70 2.90 -6.73 -2.21
C TYR A 70 3.40 -7.83 -3.16
N VAL A 71 3.34 -9.06 -2.68
CA VAL A 71 3.92 -10.23 -3.34
C VAL A 71 2.82 -11.25 -3.61
N LYS A 72 2.75 -11.73 -4.85
CA LYS A 72 1.83 -12.77 -5.28
C LYS A 72 2.60 -14.04 -5.60
N ARG A 73 2.18 -15.17 -5.05
CA ARG A 73 2.77 -16.45 -5.43
C ARG A 73 2.34 -16.82 -6.86
N VAL A 74 3.31 -17.19 -7.70
CA VAL A 74 3.08 -17.73 -9.05
C VAL A 74 3.35 -19.24 -9.04
N ARG A 75 3.25 -19.92 -10.20
CA ARG A 75 3.44 -21.38 -10.29
C ARG A 75 4.77 -21.82 -9.63
N GLY A 76 4.71 -22.87 -8.81
CA GLY A 76 5.86 -23.39 -8.06
C GLY A 76 6.24 -22.52 -6.86
N GLU A 77 7.54 -22.26 -6.70
CA GLU A 77 8.11 -21.41 -5.66
C GLU A 77 8.34 -19.96 -6.12
N HIS A 78 8.02 -19.64 -7.37
CA HIS A 78 8.19 -18.29 -7.87
C HIS A 78 7.17 -17.35 -7.23
N ALA A 79 7.59 -16.11 -6.98
CA ALA A 79 6.72 -15.04 -6.52
C ALA A 79 7.03 -13.76 -7.30
N THR A 80 5.98 -13.02 -7.64
CA THR A 80 6.08 -11.74 -8.35
C THR A 80 5.76 -10.61 -7.38
N ILE A 81 6.60 -9.57 -7.38
CA ILE A 81 6.30 -8.32 -6.69
C ILE A 81 5.31 -7.54 -7.57
N LEU A 82 4.09 -7.35 -7.07
CA LEU A 82 3.06 -6.60 -7.80
C LEU A 82 3.20 -5.09 -7.58
N LEU A 83 3.66 -4.70 -6.40
CA LEU A 83 3.70 -3.30 -5.98
C LEU A 83 4.65 -3.13 -4.80
N THR A 84 5.37 -2.00 -4.79
CA THR A 84 6.15 -1.54 -3.64
C THR A 84 5.55 -0.24 -3.12
N LEU A 85 5.19 -0.21 -1.84
CA LEU A 85 4.75 0.98 -1.12
C LEU A 85 5.96 1.65 -0.45
N ARG A 86 6.08 2.96 -0.63
CA ARG A 86 7.11 3.85 -0.10
C ARG A 86 6.51 4.89 0.85
N PRO A 87 7.33 5.67 1.58
CA PRO A 87 6.83 6.69 2.48
C PRO A 87 5.77 7.61 1.84
N GLY A 88 4.59 7.62 2.42
CA GLY A 88 3.41 8.36 1.96
C GLY A 88 2.44 7.57 1.08
N ASP A 89 2.76 6.34 0.70
CA ASP A 89 1.82 5.45 0.04
C ASP A 89 0.89 4.78 1.03
N VAL A 90 -0.37 4.62 0.61
CA VAL A 90 -1.42 3.93 1.37
C VAL A 90 -1.62 2.48 0.87
N GLY A 91 -1.85 1.59 1.84
CA GLY A 91 -2.12 0.17 1.66
C GLY A 91 -3.21 -0.35 2.60
N GLY A 92 -3.38 -1.68 2.61
CA GLY A 92 -4.36 -2.38 3.45
C GLY A 92 -5.83 -2.34 2.99
N PHE A 93 -6.17 -1.43 2.06
CA PHE A 93 -7.54 -1.23 1.59
C PHE A 93 -8.18 -2.47 0.93
N LEU A 94 -7.40 -3.34 0.27
CA LEU A 94 -7.88 -4.57 -0.36
C LEU A 94 -8.61 -5.50 0.62
N THR A 95 -8.15 -5.56 1.87
CA THR A 95 -8.78 -6.36 2.93
C THR A 95 -9.55 -5.52 3.95
N PHE A 96 -9.41 -4.19 3.90
CA PHE A 96 -10.12 -3.29 4.80
C PHE A 96 -11.58 -3.16 4.43
N PHE A 97 -11.92 -3.04 3.14
CA PHE A 97 -13.31 -2.84 2.69
C PHE A 97 -14.02 -4.13 2.23
N SER A 98 -13.31 -5.26 2.14
CA SER A 98 -13.87 -6.58 1.87
C SER A 98 -13.58 -7.55 3.03
N ASP A 99 -14.41 -8.58 3.20
CA ASP A 99 -14.15 -9.70 4.11
C ASP A 99 -13.45 -10.89 3.44
N ASP A 100 -13.07 -10.74 2.17
CA ASP A 100 -12.30 -11.72 1.43
C ASP A 100 -10.92 -11.99 2.06
N PRO A 101 -10.33 -13.16 1.77
CA PRO A 101 -8.92 -13.41 2.06
C PRO A 101 -8.01 -12.40 1.37
N SER A 102 -6.82 -12.18 1.94
CA SER A 102 -5.81 -11.36 1.28
C SER A 102 -5.51 -11.91 -0.12
N PRO A 103 -5.61 -11.11 -1.19
CA PRO A 103 -5.26 -11.58 -2.53
C PRO A 103 -3.75 -11.72 -2.73
N VAL A 104 -2.94 -11.16 -1.84
CA VAL A 104 -1.48 -11.12 -1.87
C VAL A 104 -0.89 -11.19 -0.47
N SER A 105 0.37 -11.58 -0.38
CA SER A 105 1.18 -11.36 0.82
C SER A 105 1.74 -9.94 0.82
N VAL A 106 1.95 -9.37 1.99
CA VAL A 106 2.62 -8.08 2.14
C VAL A 106 3.77 -8.26 3.12
N ARG A 107 4.98 -7.88 2.71
CA ARG A 107 6.19 -8.01 3.53
C ARG A 107 6.94 -6.69 3.64
N SER A 108 7.63 -6.49 4.75
CA SER A 108 8.57 -5.39 4.91
C SER A 108 9.86 -5.64 4.14
N VAL A 109 10.42 -4.59 3.55
CA VAL A 109 11.77 -4.58 2.99
C VAL A 109 12.60 -3.57 3.77
N GLY A 110 13.61 -4.07 4.46
CA GLY A 110 14.26 -3.37 5.55
C GLY A 110 13.31 -3.14 6.73
N ARG A 111 13.77 -2.32 7.69
CA ARG A 111 12.94 -1.91 8.83
C ARG A 111 11.92 -0.86 8.38
N SER A 112 10.64 -1.20 8.48
CA SER A 112 9.55 -0.31 8.07
C SER A 112 8.69 0.13 9.25
N ARG A 113 8.05 1.29 9.09
CA ARG A 113 7.08 1.85 10.04
C ARG A 113 5.87 2.36 9.30
N VAL A 114 4.69 2.10 9.85
CA VAL A 114 3.42 2.53 9.26
C VAL A 114 2.53 3.22 10.28
N PHE A 115 1.85 4.26 9.81
CA PHE A 115 0.67 4.82 10.44
C PHE A 115 -0.51 3.91 10.12
N GLU A 116 -1.24 3.44 11.12
CA GLU A 116 -2.30 2.44 10.96
C GLU A 116 -3.62 2.93 11.56
N ILE A 117 -4.72 2.79 10.81
CA ILE A 117 -6.09 2.98 11.29
C ILE A 117 -6.86 1.67 11.09
N GLY A 118 -7.36 1.09 12.18
CA GLY A 118 -8.22 -0.09 12.13
C GLY A 118 -9.68 0.25 11.78
N ARG A 119 -10.48 -0.78 11.47
CA ARG A 119 -11.89 -0.60 11.10
C ARG A 119 -12.70 0.12 12.19
N ARG A 120 -12.45 -0.20 13.47
CA ARG A 120 -13.17 0.40 14.60
C ARG A 120 -12.84 1.89 14.75
N GLU A 121 -11.56 2.23 14.65
CA GLU A 121 -11.08 3.61 14.75
C GLU A 121 -11.60 4.44 13.56
N PHE A 122 -11.65 3.85 12.36
CA PHE A 122 -12.23 4.50 11.20
C PHE A 122 -13.76 4.69 11.32
N GLN A 123 -14.48 3.72 11.88
CA GLN A 123 -15.91 3.86 12.16
C GLN A 123 -16.18 4.98 13.17
N GLY A 124 -15.38 5.08 14.23
CA GLY A 124 -15.44 6.21 15.17
C GLY A 124 -15.16 7.54 14.47
N LEU A 125 -14.14 7.60 13.60
CA LEU A 125 -13.84 8.79 12.81
C LEU A 125 -15.03 9.20 11.92
N MET A 126 -15.71 8.25 11.29
CA MET A 126 -16.91 8.52 10.47
C MET A 126 -18.06 9.09 11.31
N ALA A 127 -18.25 8.60 12.53
CA ALA A 127 -19.31 9.06 13.42
C ALA A 127 -19.01 10.45 14.02
N ASP A 128 -17.79 10.65 14.53
CA ASP A 128 -17.42 11.84 15.29
C ASP A 128 -16.96 12.99 14.38
N HIS A 129 -16.37 12.66 13.23
CA HIS A 129 -15.72 13.61 12.31
C HIS A 129 -15.96 13.26 10.83
N PRO A 130 -17.21 13.26 10.35
CA PRO A 130 -17.56 12.79 9.00
C PRO A 130 -16.79 13.51 7.89
N SER A 131 -16.55 14.83 8.02
CA SER A 131 -15.76 15.59 7.04
C SER A 131 -14.30 15.13 6.96
N LEU A 132 -13.69 14.79 8.10
CA LEU A 132 -12.31 14.28 8.13
C LEU A 132 -12.26 12.86 7.57
N ALA A 133 -13.25 12.03 7.88
CA ALA A 133 -13.34 10.68 7.35
C ALA A 133 -13.55 10.67 5.82
N ALA A 134 -14.40 11.56 5.30
CA ALA A 134 -14.56 11.79 3.87
C ALA A 134 -13.24 12.20 3.20
N LYS A 135 -12.45 13.05 3.85
CA LYS A 135 -11.12 13.45 3.36
C LYS A 135 -10.11 12.29 3.31
N VAL A 136 -10.15 11.39 4.30
CA VAL A 136 -9.37 10.13 4.28
C VAL A 136 -9.77 9.26 3.09
N LEU A 137 -11.07 9.11 2.83
CA LEU A 137 -11.56 8.35 1.66
C LEU A 137 -11.17 9.01 0.34
N GLN A 138 -11.22 10.33 0.24
CA GLN A 138 -10.77 11.07 -0.95
C GLN A 138 -9.26 10.88 -1.19
N ALA A 139 -8.44 10.94 -0.13
CA ALA A 139 -7.00 10.69 -0.23
C ALA A 139 -6.71 9.24 -0.69
N LEU A 140 -7.45 8.27 -0.14
CA LEU A 140 -7.37 6.87 -0.57
C LEU A 140 -7.78 6.68 -2.03
N LEU A 141 -8.86 7.32 -2.47
CA LEU A 141 -9.34 7.23 -3.85
C LEU A 141 -8.31 7.81 -4.82
N ARG A 142 -7.75 8.99 -4.53
CA ARG A 142 -6.68 9.58 -5.34
C ARG A 142 -5.47 8.67 -5.46
N ALA A 143 -5.03 8.06 -4.35
CA ALA A 143 -3.91 7.13 -4.37
C ALA A 143 -4.24 5.85 -5.18
N THR A 144 -5.48 5.38 -5.11
CA THR A 144 -5.95 4.24 -5.90
C THR A 144 -5.98 4.56 -7.39
N VAL A 145 -6.51 5.73 -7.79
CA VAL A 145 -6.52 6.18 -9.19
C VAL A 145 -5.11 6.27 -9.75
N ALA A 146 -4.21 6.96 -9.03
CA ALA A 146 -2.80 7.09 -9.45
C ALA A 146 -2.12 5.71 -9.62
N ARG A 147 -2.49 4.73 -8.79
CA ARG A 147 -1.97 3.37 -8.89
C ARG A 147 -2.57 2.60 -10.08
N LEU A 148 -3.86 2.78 -10.37
CA LEU A 148 -4.50 2.19 -11.54
C LEU A 148 -3.85 2.70 -12.83
N ASP A 149 -3.55 3.99 -12.92
CA ASP A 149 -2.86 4.56 -14.09
C ASP A 149 -1.52 3.89 -14.35
N VAL A 150 -0.72 3.67 -13.30
CA VAL A 150 0.56 2.95 -13.39
C VAL A 150 0.37 1.50 -13.84
N LEU A 151 -0.60 0.78 -13.28
CA LEU A 151 -0.89 -0.61 -13.64
C LEU A 151 -1.36 -0.73 -15.09
N LEU A 152 -2.23 0.17 -15.55
CA LEU A 152 -2.70 0.19 -16.94
C LEU A 152 -1.54 0.44 -17.91
N GLY A 153 -0.60 1.32 -17.55
CA GLY A 153 0.64 1.53 -18.32
C GLY A 153 1.50 0.27 -18.43
N GLN A 154 1.63 -0.51 -17.34
CA GLN A 154 2.38 -1.78 -17.34
C GLN A 154 1.72 -2.85 -18.20
N VAL A 155 0.38 -2.97 -18.13
CA VAL A 155 -0.38 -3.90 -18.98
C VAL A 155 -0.20 -3.53 -20.44
N ALA A 156 -0.34 -2.25 -20.80
CA ALA A 156 -0.15 -1.79 -22.17
C ALA A 156 1.26 -2.09 -22.70
N ALA A 157 2.30 -1.85 -21.90
CA ALA A 157 3.69 -2.16 -22.27
C ALA A 157 3.92 -3.67 -22.48
N THR A 158 3.34 -4.50 -21.60
CA THR A 158 3.44 -5.97 -21.73
C THR A 158 2.77 -6.45 -23.00
N SER A 159 1.57 -5.93 -23.30
CA SER A 159 0.85 -6.27 -24.53
C SER A 159 1.61 -5.85 -25.79
N ALA A 160 2.22 -4.67 -25.80
CA ALA A 160 3.03 -4.21 -26.92
C ALA A 160 4.23 -5.13 -27.16
N TRP A 161 4.94 -5.52 -26.10
CA TRP A 161 6.05 -6.46 -26.20
C TRP A 161 5.65 -7.84 -26.75
N VAL A 162 4.49 -8.36 -26.32
CA VAL A 162 3.97 -9.64 -26.84
C VAL A 162 3.70 -9.56 -28.34
N LEU A 163 3.09 -8.46 -28.81
CA LEU A 163 2.80 -8.25 -30.23
C LEU A 163 4.09 -8.12 -31.06
N GLU A 164 5.09 -7.40 -30.56
CA GLU A 164 6.41 -7.29 -31.21
C GLU A 164 7.12 -8.65 -31.28
N MET A 165 7.05 -9.45 -30.21
CA MET A 165 7.62 -10.80 -30.18
C MET A 165 6.94 -11.73 -31.19
N GLU A 166 5.61 -11.70 -31.29
CA GLU A 166 4.86 -12.48 -32.28
C GLU A 166 5.27 -12.10 -33.71
N GLN A 167 5.39 -10.80 -34.02
CA GLN A 167 5.86 -10.32 -35.33
C GLN A 167 7.29 -10.79 -35.63
N HIS A 168 8.19 -10.73 -34.64
CA HIS A 168 9.56 -11.17 -34.82
C HIS A 168 9.65 -12.67 -35.07
N LEU A 169 8.89 -13.48 -34.32
CA LEU A 169 8.82 -14.93 -34.51
C LEU A 169 8.25 -15.32 -35.88
N GLN A 170 7.26 -14.58 -36.39
CA GLN A 170 6.71 -14.79 -37.74
C GLN A 170 7.69 -14.42 -38.86
N ALA A 171 8.59 -13.46 -38.61
CA ALA A 171 9.60 -13.02 -39.56
C ALA A 171 10.85 -13.92 -39.59
N LEU A 172 10.99 -14.85 -38.66
CA LEU A 172 12.11 -15.80 -38.67
C LEU A 172 11.97 -16.74 -39.88
N PRO A 173 13.02 -16.89 -40.72
CA PRO A 173 13.02 -17.88 -41.77
C PRO A 173 12.98 -19.26 -41.10
N LEU A 174 11.81 -19.90 -41.12
CA LEU A 174 11.70 -21.30 -40.74
C LEU A 174 12.60 -22.07 -41.72
N THR A 175 13.75 -22.54 -41.24
CA THR A 175 14.57 -23.52 -41.94
C THR A 175 13.69 -24.74 -42.19
N GLN A 176 13.08 -24.79 -43.38
CA GLN A 176 12.45 -25.99 -43.89
C GLN A 176 13.56 -27.04 -44.02
N LYS A 177 13.47 -28.08 -43.20
CA LYS A 177 14.12 -29.36 -43.44
C LYS A 177 13.12 -30.30 -44.06
#